data_AF-A0A7W0NI60-F1
#
_entry.id   AF-A0A7W0NI60-F1
#
_cell.length_a   1.000
_cell.length_b   1.000
_cell.length_c   1.000
_cell.angle_alpha   90.00
_cell.angle_beta   90.00
_cell.angle_gamma   90.00
#
_symmetry.space_group_name_H-M   'P 1'
#
loop_
_entity.id
_entity.type
_entity.pdbx_description
1 polymer ?
#
loop_
_entity_poly.entity_id
_entity_poly.type
_entity_poly.pdbx_seq_one_letter_code
_entity_poly.pdbx_strand_id
1 'polypeptide(L)'
;MAATPQPPWNDALVGPYTILVFVPHATAAVRFFDDVFRLLLARGHRVVLAFDKARDADPDAFLAEFLASGRVEWLETERFPLDERLQLVRRLRRSADFVRFLGPDFAQSPWLIERSRTRAPRYLRWLLRLPLLRSPGALRGMYRAYGAMETALPPSRDVDALLDGVRPDVVLVCPNLMPGSEQTAYVGNARAKGIPVAVSVPSWDNLLTKQQIRPLPDRVLVWNELQREEAVRMHDIPAESVVVTGAQCFDRWFGWVAGSRAEFCNRVGLDPDRPFLLYTCGSLARNEDEAAFVRTWATAIRGS
;
A
#
# COMPACT_ATOMS: atom_id res chain seq x y z
N MET A 1 19.26 17.29 20.39
CA MET A 1 18.42 16.16 19.94
C MET A 1 17.40 15.91 21.03
N ALA A 2 16.19 16.46 20.89
CA ALA A 2 15.12 16.21 21.86
C ALA A 2 14.60 14.79 21.65
N ALA A 3 14.57 14.00 22.71
CA ALA A 3 14.03 12.64 22.67
C ALA A 3 12.56 12.68 22.23
N THR A 4 12.25 11.97 21.15
CA THR A 4 10.87 11.74 20.73
C THR A 4 10.13 11.06 21.88
N PRO A 5 8.97 11.57 22.34
CA PRO A 5 8.21 10.91 23.39
C PRO A 5 7.87 9.48 22.94
N GLN A 6 8.31 8.50 23.73
CA GLN A 6 7.93 7.10 23.58
C GLN A 6 6.40 7.01 23.61
N PRO A 7 5.74 6.39 22.62
CA PRO A 7 4.30 6.20 22.67
C PRO A 7 3.94 5.31 23.88
N PRO A 8 2.71 5.41 24.40
CA PRO A 8 2.27 4.60 25.55
C PRO A 8 1.96 3.17 25.09
N TRP A 9 2.97 2.46 24.57
CA TRP A 9 2.87 1.03 24.40
C TRP A 9 3.04 0.43 25.78
N ASN A 10 1.95 -0.14 26.29
CA ASN A 10 2.02 -0.95 27.49
C ASN A 10 2.86 -2.18 27.13
N ASP A 11 4.10 -2.26 27.64
CA ASP A 11 4.98 -3.45 27.52
C ASP A 11 4.33 -4.74 28.10
N ALA A 12 3.12 -4.61 28.68
CA ALA A 12 2.31 -5.71 29.19
C ALA A 12 1.51 -6.51 28.16
N LEU A 13 1.55 -6.20 26.86
CA LEU A 13 0.95 -7.06 25.82
C LEU A 13 1.84 -8.27 25.53
N VAL A 14 1.95 -9.17 26.52
CA VAL A 14 2.74 -10.41 26.45
C VAL A 14 1.77 -11.57 26.29
N GLY A 15 1.32 -11.79 25.06
CA GLY A 15 0.55 -12.97 24.68
C GLY A 15 0.78 -13.32 23.21
N PRO A 16 0.71 -14.61 22.83
CA PRO A 16 0.77 -15.00 21.43
C PRO A 16 -0.52 -14.55 20.73
N TYR A 17 -0.49 -13.38 20.09
CA TYR A 17 -1.57 -12.91 19.22
C TYR A 17 -1.61 -13.65 17.88
N THR A 18 -2.82 -13.86 17.36
CA THR A 18 -3.09 -14.24 15.98
C THR A 18 -3.30 -12.98 15.14
N ILE A 19 -2.38 -12.73 14.22
CA ILE A 19 -2.33 -11.56 13.36
C ILE A 19 -2.72 -11.99 11.95
N LEU A 20 -3.88 -11.53 11.47
CA LEU A 20 -4.28 -11.73 10.07
C LEU A 20 -3.74 -10.59 9.23
N VAL A 21 -2.82 -10.89 8.31
CA VAL A 21 -2.25 -9.92 7.39
C VAL A 21 -2.85 -10.10 6.01
N PHE A 22 -3.52 -9.07 5.52
CA PHE A 22 -4.01 -9.05 4.15
C PHE A 22 -3.01 -8.39 3.20
N VAL A 23 -2.60 -9.13 2.17
CA VAL A 23 -1.61 -8.68 1.19
C VAL A 23 -2.17 -8.79 -0.24
N PRO A 24 -2.31 -7.66 -0.98
CA PRO A 24 -2.65 -7.69 -2.39
C PRO A 24 -1.44 -8.18 -3.19
N HIS A 25 -1.68 -9.15 -4.08
CA HIS A 25 -0.65 -9.74 -4.96
C HIS A 25 0.50 -10.41 -4.18
N ALA A 26 0.48 -11.74 -4.16
CA ALA A 26 1.20 -12.62 -3.26
C ALA A 26 2.69 -12.34 -2.98
N THR A 27 3.44 -11.69 -3.89
CA THR A 27 4.91 -11.70 -3.82
C THR A 27 5.56 -10.33 -3.62
N ALA A 28 5.04 -9.26 -4.24
CA ALA A 28 5.73 -7.96 -4.23
C ALA A 28 5.59 -7.20 -2.90
N ALA A 29 4.42 -7.29 -2.26
CA ALA A 29 4.11 -6.51 -1.07
C ALA A 29 4.69 -7.11 0.21
N VAL A 30 4.83 -8.43 0.29
CA VAL A 30 5.41 -9.13 1.45
C VAL A 30 6.86 -8.70 1.70
N ARG A 31 7.62 -8.38 0.62
CA ARG A 31 9.01 -7.92 0.69
C ARG A 31 9.20 -6.60 1.45
N PHE A 32 8.15 -5.79 1.63
CA PHE A 32 8.24 -4.56 2.42
C PHE A 32 8.11 -4.81 3.92
N PHE A 33 7.76 -6.03 4.34
CA PHE A 33 7.43 -6.38 5.72
C PHE A 33 8.10 -7.67 6.18
N ASP A 34 9.12 -8.15 5.46
CA ASP A 34 9.77 -9.44 5.73
C ASP A 34 10.37 -9.49 7.14
N ASP A 35 11.17 -8.48 7.49
CA ASP A 35 11.77 -8.39 8.82
C ASP A 35 10.73 -8.20 9.93
N VAL A 36 9.63 -7.51 9.62
CA VAL A 36 8.50 -7.36 10.55
C VAL A 36 7.86 -8.73 10.82
N PHE A 37 7.54 -9.51 9.78
CA PHE A 37 6.93 -10.82 9.97
C PHE A 37 7.88 -11.78 10.69
N ARG A 38 9.18 -11.81 10.35
CA ARG A 38 10.19 -12.59 11.09
C ARG A 38 10.20 -12.24 12.57
N LEU A 39 10.19 -10.95 12.89
CA LEU A 39 10.23 -10.46 14.26
C LEU A 39 8.94 -10.81 15.04
N LEU A 40 7.77 -10.75 14.38
CA LEU A 40 6.50 -11.17 14.98
C LEU A 40 6.51 -12.67 15.33
N LEU A 41 6.98 -13.51 14.40
CA LEU A 41 7.10 -14.96 14.62
C LEU A 41 8.14 -15.30 15.71
N ALA A 42 9.26 -14.57 15.75
CA ALA A 42 10.29 -14.73 16.77
C ALA A 42 9.77 -14.39 18.18
N ARG A 43 8.81 -13.46 18.28
CA ARG A 43 8.10 -13.12 19.52
C ARG A 43 6.97 -14.09 19.88
N GLY A 44 6.75 -15.14 19.09
CA GLY A 44 5.76 -16.18 19.37
C GLY A 44 4.35 -15.84 18.89
N HIS A 45 4.16 -14.80 18.08
CA HIS A 45 2.87 -14.51 17.45
C HIS A 45 2.60 -15.48 16.30
N ARG A 46 1.32 -15.75 16.04
CA ARG A 46 0.86 -16.47 14.86
C ARG A 46 0.54 -15.47 13.76
N VAL A 47 1.17 -15.60 12.60
CA VAL A 47 0.92 -14.72 11.45
C VAL A 47 0.19 -15.52 10.38
N VAL A 48 -1.03 -15.10 10.05
CA VAL A 48 -1.85 -15.69 8.98
C VAL A 48 -1.83 -14.75 7.80
N LEU A 49 -1.31 -15.19 6.66
CA LEU A 49 -1.25 -14.36 5.45
C LEU A 49 -2.43 -14.70 4.54
N ALA A 50 -3.27 -13.70 4.28
CA ALA A 50 -4.39 -13.79 3.35
C ALA A 50 -4.05 -13.04 2.06
N PHE A 51 -4.15 -13.75 0.94
CA PHE A 51 -3.83 -13.22 -0.39
C PHE A 51 -5.03 -13.27 -1.33
N ASP A 52 -5.18 -12.26 -2.18
CA ASP A 52 -6.06 -12.35 -3.35
C ASP A 52 -5.45 -13.34 -4.34
N LYS A 53 -6.21 -14.37 -4.75
CA LYS A 53 -5.78 -15.36 -5.75
C LYS A 53 -5.36 -14.66 -7.06
N ALA A 54 -4.06 -14.52 -7.27
CA ALA A 54 -3.48 -14.21 -8.57
C ALA A 54 -3.33 -15.53 -9.32
N ARG A 55 -3.85 -15.61 -10.55
CA ARG A 55 -4.03 -16.88 -11.26
C ARG A 55 -2.73 -17.68 -11.51
N ASP A 56 -1.54 -17.10 -11.29
CA ASP A 56 -0.26 -17.72 -11.63
C ASP A 56 0.93 -17.19 -10.78
N ALA A 57 0.71 -16.76 -9.52
CA ALA A 57 1.81 -16.30 -8.68
C ALA A 57 2.41 -17.46 -7.87
N ASP A 58 3.48 -18.07 -8.39
CA ASP A 58 4.32 -19.00 -7.63
C ASP A 58 4.89 -18.25 -6.40
N PRO A 59 4.86 -18.83 -5.18
CA PRO A 59 5.53 -18.22 -4.04
C PRO A 59 7.01 -18.03 -4.37
N ASP A 60 7.47 -16.77 -4.44
CA ASP A 60 8.91 -16.50 -4.59
C ASP A 60 9.70 -17.26 -3.51
N ALA A 61 10.97 -17.60 -3.78
CA ALA A 61 11.80 -18.42 -2.88
C ALA A 61 11.76 -17.99 -1.39
N PHE A 62 11.63 -16.69 -1.14
CA PHE A 62 11.43 -16.14 0.21
C PHE A 62 10.15 -16.64 0.89
N LEU A 63 9.02 -16.63 0.18
CA LEU A 63 7.72 -17.04 0.71
C LEU A 63 7.69 -18.55 0.93
N ALA A 64 8.36 -19.32 0.07
CA ALA A 64 8.56 -20.75 0.27
C ALA A 64 9.37 -21.07 1.55
N GLU A 65 10.47 -20.34 1.80
CA GLU A 65 11.24 -20.44 3.06
C GLU A 65 10.37 -20.08 4.28
N PHE A 66 9.58 -19.01 4.15
CA PHE A 66 8.72 -18.52 5.22
C PHE A 66 7.59 -19.50 5.57
N LEU A 67 6.99 -20.13 4.56
CA LEU A 67 5.98 -21.19 4.73
C LEU A 67 6.58 -22.46 5.35
N ALA A 68 7.83 -22.81 5.00
CA ALA A 68 8.52 -23.96 5.56
C ALA A 68 8.81 -23.82 7.08
N SER A 69 8.74 -22.61 7.64
CA SER A 69 8.93 -22.36 9.08
C SER A 69 7.81 -22.91 9.99
N GLY A 70 6.67 -23.32 9.41
CA GLY A 70 5.54 -23.94 10.11
C GLY A 70 4.73 -23.02 11.03
N ARG A 71 5.08 -21.72 11.12
CA ARG A 71 4.38 -20.71 11.95
C ARG A 71 3.58 -19.69 11.15
N VAL A 72 3.51 -19.90 9.83
CA VAL A 72 2.81 -19.04 8.88
C VAL A 72 1.77 -19.89 8.17
N GLU A 73 0.52 -19.50 8.30
CA GLU A 73 -0.57 -20.17 7.60
C GLU A 73 -0.89 -19.40 6.32
N TRP A 74 -0.83 -20.12 5.20
CA TRP A 74 -1.19 -19.64 3.87
C TRP A 74 -2.68 -19.84 3.65
N LEU A 75 -3.44 -18.75 3.65
CA LEU A 75 -4.83 -18.80 3.23
C LEU A 75 -4.96 -18.12 1.88
N GLU A 76 -5.13 -18.94 0.84
CA GLU A 76 -5.67 -18.45 -0.41
C GLU A 76 -7.11 -18.04 -0.18
N THR A 77 -7.37 -16.74 -0.24
CA THR A 77 -8.75 -16.29 -0.35
C THR A 77 -9.15 -16.50 -1.80
N GLU A 78 -10.28 -17.17 -2.03
CA GLU A 78 -10.88 -17.13 -3.36
C GLU A 78 -11.07 -15.66 -3.70
N ARG A 79 -10.51 -15.25 -4.85
CA ARG A 79 -10.75 -13.92 -5.37
C ARG A 79 -12.27 -13.77 -5.43
N PHE A 80 -12.82 -12.79 -4.71
CA PHE A 80 -14.27 -12.60 -4.61
C PHE A 80 -14.88 -12.80 -5.99
N PRO A 81 -15.88 -13.68 -6.14
CA PRO A 81 -16.54 -13.83 -7.42
C PRO A 81 -16.87 -12.44 -7.94
N LEU A 82 -16.60 -12.20 -9.24
CA LEU A 82 -16.91 -10.93 -9.90
C LEU A 82 -18.43 -10.76 -10.01
N ASP A 83 -19.10 -10.61 -8.87
CA ASP A 83 -20.52 -10.40 -8.77
C ASP A 83 -20.84 -8.93 -9.08
N GLU A 84 -22.13 -8.66 -9.34
CA GLU A 84 -22.59 -7.32 -9.70
C GLU A 84 -22.31 -6.30 -8.60
N ARG A 85 -22.31 -6.75 -7.34
CA ARG A 85 -22.02 -5.95 -6.17
C ARG A 85 -20.56 -5.50 -6.15
N LEU A 86 -19.61 -6.38 -6.38
CA LEU A 86 -18.19 -6.04 -6.42
C LEU A 86 -17.90 -5.07 -7.57
N GLN A 87 -18.57 -5.23 -8.71
CA GLN A 87 -18.49 -4.28 -9.81
C GLN A 87 -19.04 -2.90 -9.42
N LEU A 88 -20.16 -2.85 -8.69
CA LEU A 88 -20.71 -1.60 -8.16
C LEU A 88 -19.74 -0.93 -7.19
N VAL A 89 -19.20 -1.66 -6.21
CA VAL A 89 -18.20 -1.17 -5.25
C VAL A 89 -16.99 -0.58 -5.97
N ARG A 90 -16.42 -1.32 -6.93
CA ARG A 90 -15.28 -0.85 -7.72
C ARG A 90 -15.60 0.41 -8.51
N ARG A 91 -16.81 0.55 -9.05
CA ARG A 91 -17.25 1.77 -9.76
C ARG A 91 -17.38 2.95 -8.79
N LEU A 92 -17.94 2.75 -7.60
CA LEU A 92 -18.05 3.78 -6.56
C LEU A 92 -16.67 4.26 -6.12
N ARG A 93 -15.76 3.33 -5.80
CA ARG A 93 -14.36 3.63 -5.41
C ARG A 93 -13.61 4.40 -6.49
N ARG A 94 -13.64 3.93 -7.73
CA ARG A 94 -12.98 4.63 -8.85
C ARG A 94 -13.59 6.01 -9.12
N SER A 95 -14.89 6.18 -8.85
CA SER A 95 -15.56 7.48 -8.96
C SER A 95 -15.10 8.42 -7.85
N ALA A 96 -15.05 7.95 -6.61
CA ALA A 96 -14.54 8.70 -5.47
C ALA A 96 -13.08 9.13 -5.68
N ASP A 97 -12.21 8.23 -6.15
CA ASP A 97 -10.82 8.53 -6.48
C ASP A 97 -10.74 9.64 -7.52
N PHE A 98 -11.47 9.52 -8.64
CA PHE A 98 -11.39 10.51 -9.71
C PHE A 98 -11.85 11.89 -9.26
N VAL A 99 -12.95 11.95 -8.49
CA VAL A 99 -13.43 13.21 -7.90
C VAL A 99 -12.41 13.79 -6.92
N ARG A 100 -11.77 12.96 -6.09
CA ARG A 100 -10.70 13.38 -5.16
C ARG A 100 -9.51 13.97 -5.92
N PHE A 101 -9.03 13.30 -6.97
CA PHE A 101 -7.88 13.77 -7.74
C PHE A 101 -8.13 15.06 -8.52
N LEU A 102 -9.39 15.47 -8.72
CA LEU A 102 -9.72 16.79 -9.25
C LEU A 102 -9.62 17.93 -8.22
N GLY A 103 -9.37 17.60 -6.95
CA GLY A 103 -9.20 18.56 -5.86
C GLY A 103 -7.89 19.37 -5.95
N PRO A 104 -7.79 20.46 -5.17
CA PRO A 104 -6.67 21.39 -5.22
C PRO A 104 -5.32 20.75 -4.85
N ASP A 105 -5.31 19.77 -3.95
CA ASP A 105 -4.08 19.08 -3.52
C ASP A 105 -3.36 18.34 -4.67
N PHE A 106 -4.07 18.04 -5.76
CA PHE A 106 -3.55 17.29 -6.90
C PHE A 106 -3.42 18.15 -8.18
N ALA A 107 -3.60 19.48 -8.07
CA ALA A 107 -3.55 20.38 -9.21
C ALA A 107 -2.20 20.33 -9.98
N GLN A 108 -1.10 20.04 -9.27
CA GLN A 108 0.25 19.89 -9.84
C GLN A 108 0.57 18.45 -10.28
N SER A 109 -0.42 17.55 -10.28
CA SER A 109 -0.25 16.14 -10.62
C SER A 109 -1.16 15.70 -11.78
N PRO A 110 -0.99 16.25 -13.00
CA PRO A 110 -1.86 15.97 -14.14
C PRO A 110 -1.92 14.48 -14.50
N TRP A 111 -0.82 13.75 -14.27
CA TRP A 111 -0.78 12.30 -14.50
C TRP A 111 -1.72 11.52 -13.57
N LEU A 112 -1.87 11.90 -12.29
CA LEU A 112 -2.81 11.24 -11.36
C LEU A 112 -4.26 11.50 -11.77
N ILE A 113 -4.55 12.72 -12.22
CA ILE A 113 -5.86 13.09 -12.77
C ILE A 113 -6.18 12.23 -13.99
N GLU A 114 -5.26 12.12 -14.95
CA GLU A 114 -5.48 11.33 -16.16
C GLU A 114 -5.61 9.83 -15.87
N ARG A 115 -4.75 9.31 -14.99
CA ARG A 115 -4.78 7.92 -14.55
C ARG A 115 -6.09 7.56 -13.84
N SER A 116 -6.66 8.46 -13.04
CA SER A 116 -7.96 8.24 -12.40
C SER A 116 -9.12 8.41 -13.37
N ARG A 117 -9.05 9.39 -14.29
CA ARG A 117 -10.04 9.60 -15.36
C ARG A 117 -10.24 8.38 -16.25
N THR A 118 -9.15 7.72 -16.64
CA THR A 118 -9.21 6.50 -17.49
C THR A 118 -9.91 5.33 -16.79
N ARG A 119 -9.85 5.28 -15.46
CA ARG A 119 -10.49 4.24 -14.61
C ARG A 119 -11.93 4.57 -14.22
N ALA A 120 -12.29 5.85 -14.17
CA ALA A 120 -13.63 6.32 -13.79
C ALA A 120 -14.72 5.82 -14.78
N PRO A 121 -15.96 5.60 -14.34
CA PRO A 121 -17.07 5.26 -15.23
C PRO A 121 -17.32 6.33 -16.32
N ARG A 122 -17.77 5.92 -17.51
CA ARG A 122 -17.97 6.84 -18.67
C ARG A 122 -18.96 7.97 -18.37
N TYR A 123 -20.05 7.66 -17.66
CA TYR A 123 -21.05 8.66 -17.29
C TYR A 123 -20.46 9.78 -16.42
N LEU A 124 -19.58 9.42 -15.48
CA LEU A 124 -18.93 10.39 -14.59
C LEU A 124 -17.99 11.32 -15.35
N ARG A 125 -17.22 10.76 -16.31
CA ARG A 125 -16.35 11.56 -17.19
C ARG A 125 -17.16 12.56 -18.01
N TRP A 126 -18.38 12.21 -18.40
CA TRP A 126 -19.28 13.10 -19.14
C TRP A 126 -19.87 14.18 -18.24
N LEU A 127 -20.40 13.81 -17.06
CA LEU A 127 -20.94 14.76 -16.07
C LEU A 127 -19.92 15.82 -15.67
N LEU A 128 -18.67 15.40 -15.38
CA LEU A 128 -17.60 16.30 -14.98
C LEU A 128 -17.04 17.18 -16.11
N ARG A 129 -17.64 17.16 -17.32
CA ARG A 129 -17.42 18.20 -18.34
C ARG A 129 -18.12 19.51 -17.98
N LEU A 130 -19.17 19.46 -17.16
CA LEU A 130 -19.93 20.63 -16.73
C LEU A 130 -19.15 21.40 -15.65
N PRO A 131 -18.80 22.69 -15.87
CA PRO A 131 -17.96 23.46 -14.94
C PRO A 131 -18.52 23.56 -13.51
N LEU A 132 -19.84 23.64 -13.37
CA LEU A 132 -20.54 23.71 -12.08
C LEU A 132 -20.24 22.49 -11.18
N LEU A 133 -20.13 21.31 -11.79
CA LEU A 133 -19.84 20.05 -11.08
C LEU A 133 -18.35 19.90 -10.72
N ARG A 134 -17.49 20.79 -11.20
CA ARG A 134 -16.06 20.85 -10.85
C ARG A 134 -15.73 21.87 -9.76
N SER A 135 -16.75 22.56 -9.22
CA SER A 135 -16.53 23.45 -8.09
C SER A 135 -16.02 22.66 -6.86
N PRO A 136 -15.16 23.24 -5.99
CA PRO A 136 -14.64 22.54 -4.81
C PRO A 136 -15.75 21.99 -3.90
N GLY A 137 -16.88 22.71 -3.79
CA GLY A 137 -18.04 22.27 -3.04
C GLY A 137 -18.73 21.05 -3.67
N ALA A 138 -18.95 21.07 -4.98
CA ALA A 138 -19.56 19.94 -5.70
C ALA A 138 -18.69 18.69 -5.64
N LEU A 139 -17.38 18.82 -5.86
CA LEU A 139 -16.45 17.69 -5.75
C LEU A 139 -16.44 17.09 -4.34
N ARG A 140 -16.40 17.93 -3.30
CA ARG A 140 -16.51 17.45 -1.90
C ARG A 140 -17.84 16.75 -1.63
N GLY A 141 -18.95 17.28 -2.16
CA GLY A 141 -20.27 16.68 -2.03
C GLY A 141 -20.36 15.31 -2.71
N MET A 142 -19.93 15.20 -3.97
CA MET A 142 -19.86 13.95 -4.71
C MET A 142 -18.96 12.93 -4.01
N TYR A 143 -17.82 13.38 -3.51
CA TYR A 143 -16.88 12.56 -2.78
C TYR A 143 -17.51 11.95 -1.51
N ARG A 144 -18.19 12.77 -0.70
CA ARG A 144 -18.93 12.32 0.49
C ARG A 144 -20.07 11.37 0.12
N ALA A 145 -20.81 11.66 -0.95
CA ALA A 145 -21.89 10.80 -1.43
C ALA A 145 -21.38 9.42 -1.82
N TYR A 146 -20.29 9.31 -2.58
CA TYR A 146 -19.71 8.01 -2.93
C TYR A 146 -19.23 7.23 -1.70
N GLY A 147 -18.63 7.90 -0.71
CA GLY A 147 -18.24 7.27 0.55
C GLY A 147 -19.43 6.78 1.38
N ALA A 148 -20.53 7.54 1.41
CA ALA A 148 -21.76 7.13 2.09
C ALA A 148 -22.42 5.94 1.38
N MET A 149 -22.48 5.96 0.04
CA MET A 149 -23.00 4.83 -0.76
C MET A 149 -22.17 3.57 -0.53
N GLU A 150 -20.85 3.69 -0.43
CA GLU A 150 -19.97 2.56 -0.11
C GLU A 150 -20.21 2.00 1.29
N THR A 151 -20.35 2.88 2.29
CA THR A 151 -20.58 2.47 3.70
C THR A 151 -21.95 1.82 3.90
N ALA A 152 -22.94 2.20 3.08
CA ALA A 152 -24.28 1.61 3.12
C ALA A 152 -24.35 0.19 2.53
N LEU A 153 -23.30 -0.26 1.82
CA LEU A 153 -23.26 -1.64 1.33
C LEU A 153 -23.00 -2.58 2.51
N PRO A 154 -23.70 -3.72 2.60
CA PRO A 154 -23.49 -4.67 3.68
C PRO A 154 -22.03 -5.17 3.71
N PRO A 155 -21.55 -5.74 4.83
CA PRO A 155 -20.24 -6.40 4.88
C PRO A 155 -20.13 -7.57 3.86
N SER A 156 -18.90 -7.97 3.52
CA SER A 156 -18.68 -9.12 2.63
C SER A 156 -18.82 -10.43 3.40
N ARG A 157 -19.67 -11.36 2.94
CA ARG A 157 -19.86 -12.65 3.62
C ARG A 157 -18.59 -13.51 3.62
N ASP A 158 -17.79 -13.43 2.55
CA ASP A 158 -16.57 -14.23 2.43
C ASP A 158 -15.48 -13.71 3.37
N VAL A 159 -15.38 -12.38 3.54
CA VAL A 159 -14.48 -11.78 4.55
C VAL A 159 -14.95 -12.16 5.95
N ASP A 160 -16.26 -12.14 6.22
CA ASP A 160 -16.79 -12.57 7.52
C ASP A 160 -16.46 -14.03 7.80
N ALA A 161 -16.64 -14.92 6.82
CA ALA A 161 -16.30 -16.34 6.95
C ALA A 161 -14.80 -16.54 7.21
N LEU A 162 -13.93 -15.80 6.53
CA LEU A 162 -12.48 -15.82 6.78
C LEU A 162 -12.15 -15.36 8.21
N LEU A 163 -12.72 -14.23 8.64
CA LEU A 163 -12.49 -13.70 9.99
C LEU A 163 -13.01 -14.66 11.07
N ASP A 164 -14.14 -15.30 10.85
CA ASP A 164 -14.74 -16.27 11.78
C ASP A 164 -13.95 -17.59 11.85
N GLY A 165 -13.33 -18.00 10.73
CA GLY A 165 -12.45 -19.16 10.66
C GLY A 165 -11.09 -18.92 11.32
N VAL A 166 -10.47 -17.77 11.05
CA VAL A 166 -9.14 -17.42 11.59
C VAL A 166 -9.21 -16.98 13.05
N ARG A 167 -10.26 -16.23 13.43
CA ARG A 167 -10.41 -15.55 14.72
C ARG A 167 -9.19 -14.70 15.11
N PRO A 168 -8.81 -13.71 14.29
CA PRO A 168 -7.64 -12.90 14.56
C PRO A 168 -7.87 -11.95 15.74
N ASP A 169 -6.81 -11.72 16.52
CA ASP A 169 -6.79 -10.68 17.56
C ASP A 169 -6.60 -9.29 16.94
N VAL A 170 -5.96 -9.22 15.77
CA VAL A 170 -5.74 -7.99 15.01
C VAL A 170 -5.66 -8.28 13.51
N VAL A 171 -6.19 -7.36 12.70
CA VAL A 171 -6.06 -7.39 11.24
C VAL A 171 -5.07 -6.30 10.79
N LEU A 172 -4.07 -6.70 10.01
CA LEU A 172 -3.10 -5.81 9.39
C LEU A 172 -3.32 -5.78 7.86
N VAL A 173 -3.52 -4.61 7.28
CA VAL A 173 -3.73 -4.46 5.82
C VAL A 173 -2.47 -3.86 5.19
N CYS A 174 -1.83 -4.64 4.30
CA CYS A 174 -0.51 -4.34 3.73
C CYS A 174 -0.38 -4.70 2.24
N PRO A 175 -0.35 -3.75 1.28
CA PRO A 175 -0.70 -2.35 1.42
C PRO A 175 -2.15 -2.09 1.13
N ASN A 176 -2.75 -1.13 1.84
CA ASN A 176 -3.98 -0.54 1.34
C ASN A 176 -3.69 0.19 0.00
N LEU A 177 -4.71 0.57 -0.77
CA LEU A 177 -4.68 1.65 -1.77
C LEU A 177 -4.54 1.28 -3.27
N MET A 178 -4.67 0.02 -3.71
CA MET A 178 -4.80 -0.25 -5.15
C MET A 178 -6.14 0.24 -5.72
N PRO A 179 -6.21 0.79 -6.95
CA PRO A 179 -7.45 1.30 -7.53
C PRO A 179 -8.57 0.25 -7.63
N GLY A 180 -9.65 0.48 -6.89
CA GLY A 180 -10.78 -0.44 -6.73
C GLY A 180 -10.52 -1.56 -5.72
N SER A 181 -9.53 -1.41 -4.83
CA SER A 181 -9.07 -2.45 -3.92
C SER A 181 -10.18 -2.94 -3.00
N GLU A 182 -10.27 -4.25 -2.81
CA GLU A 182 -11.19 -4.94 -1.90
C GLU A 182 -10.78 -4.83 -0.41
N GLN A 183 -9.64 -4.20 -0.13
CA GLN A 183 -9.06 -4.03 1.21
C GLN A 183 -9.94 -3.27 2.19
N THR A 184 -10.71 -2.32 1.70
CA THR A 184 -11.75 -1.63 2.46
C THR A 184 -12.72 -2.62 3.11
N ALA A 185 -13.04 -3.75 2.46
CA ALA A 185 -13.93 -4.75 3.02
C ALA A 185 -13.31 -5.41 4.27
N TYR A 186 -12.01 -5.74 4.26
CA TYR A 186 -11.32 -6.26 5.43
C TYR A 186 -11.36 -5.29 6.62
N VAL A 187 -11.13 -4.00 6.36
CA VAL A 187 -11.22 -2.98 7.42
C VAL A 187 -12.67 -2.88 7.94
N GLY A 188 -13.66 -2.80 7.04
CA GLY A 188 -15.07 -2.67 7.43
C GLY A 188 -15.60 -3.87 8.20
N ASN A 189 -15.38 -5.08 7.70
CA ASN A 189 -15.82 -6.33 8.29
C ASN A 189 -15.16 -6.59 9.65
N ALA A 190 -13.84 -6.41 9.77
CA ALA A 190 -13.14 -6.60 11.03
C ALA A 190 -13.64 -5.62 12.11
N ARG A 191 -13.82 -4.35 11.75
CA ARG A 191 -14.41 -3.34 12.65
C ARG A 191 -15.84 -3.66 13.06
N ALA A 192 -16.66 -4.15 12.14
CA ALA A 192 -18.03 -4.57 12.44
C ALA A 192 -18.08 -5.72 13.47
N LYS A 193 -17.03 -6.55 13.52
CA LYS A 193 -16.83 -7.62 14.51
C LYS A 193 -16.07 -7.18 15.76
N GLY A 194 -15.70 -5.90 15.88
CA GLY A 194 -14.93 -5.38 17.01
C GLY A 194 -13.46 -5.80 17.01
N ILE A 195 -12.94 -6.31 15.90
CA ILE A 195 -11.54 -6.71 15.75
C ILE A 195 -10.71 -5.46 15.40
N PRO A 196 -9.66 -5.13 16.16
CA PRO A 196 -8.77 -4.01 15.86
C PRO A 196 -8.11 -4.13 14.47
N VAL A 197 -8.05 -3.02 13.74
CA VAL A 197 -7.45 -2.98 12.40
C VAL A 197 -6.35 -1.92 12.30
N ALA A 198 -5.21 -2.32 11.76
CA ALA A 198 -4.14 -1.41 11.38
C ALA A 198 -3.88 -1.45 9.87
N VAL A 199 -3.58 -0.29 9.27
CA VAL A 199 -3.07 -0.18 7.90
C VAL A 199 -1.60 0.17 7.95
N SER A 200 -0.74 -0.58 7.26
CA SER A 200 0.68 -0.23 7.14
C SER A 200 0.99 0.33 5.77
N VAL A 201 1.61 1.51 5.74
CA VAL A 201 2.02 2.17 4.50
C VAL A 201 3.33 1.53 3.99
N PRO A 202 3.38 0.99 2.76
CA PRO A 202 4.52 0.21 2.28
C PRO A 202 5.62 1.04 1.61
N SER A 203 5.33 2.28 1.19
CA SER A 203 6.21 3.11 0.37
C SER A 203 5.89 4.59 0.56
N TRP A 204 6.87 5.42 0.24
CA TRP A 204 6.84 6.87 0.42
C TRP A 204 5.69 7.55 -0.32
N ASP A 205 5.28 7.06 -1.50
CA ASP A 205 4.30 7.71 -2.39
C ASP A 205 2.85 7.30 -2.13
N ASN A 206 2.61 6.36 -1.20
CA ASN A 206 1.31 5.68 -1.09
C ASN A 206 0.15 6.61 -0.70
N LEU A 207 0.38 7.56 0.21
CA LEU A 207 -0.65 8.51 0.63
C LEU A 207 -0.94 9.58 -0.44
N LEU A 208 -0.02 9.77 -1.38
CA LEU A 208 -0.15 10.79 -2.42
C LEU A 208 -0.74 10.24 -3.72
N THR A 209 -0.37 9.02 -4.12
CA THR A 209 -0.61 8.52 -5.49
C THR A 209 -1.72 7.49 -5.61
N LYS A 210 -2.26 7.05 -4.47
CA LYS A 210 -3.14 5.88 -4.38
C LYS A 210 -4.54 6.27 -3.87
N GLN A 211 -5.42 5.28 -3.68
CA GLN A 211 -6.79 5.53 -3.20
C GLN A 211 -6.82 6.20 -1.82
N GLN A 212 -7.96 6.69 -1.36
CA GLN A 212 -8.08 7.09 0.05
C GLN A 212 -8.09 5.86 0.97
N ILE A 213 -7.60 6.02 2.21
CA ILE A 213 -7.74 4.99 3.25
C ILE A 213 -9.16 5.12 3.80
N ARG A 214 -10.07 4.25 3.34
CA ARG A 214 -11.42 4.12 3.88
C ARG A 214 -11.86 2.65 3.89
N PRO A 215 -12.75 2.25 4.83
CA PRO A 215 -13.13 2.99 6.04
C PRO A 215 -11.90 3.23 6.93
N LEU A 216 -12.04 4.11 7.92
CA LEU A 216 -10.94 4.48 8.81
C LEU A 216 -10.53 3.26 9.67
N PRO A 217 -9.25 2.85 9.64
CA PRO A 217 -8.74 1.83 10.56
C PRO A 217 -8.54 2.41 11.96
N ASP A 218 -8.28 1.56 12.95
CA ASP A 218 -7.93 1.99 14.30
C ASP A 218 -6.56 2.64 14.34
N ARG A 219 -5.61 2.12 13.53
CA ARG A 219 -4.26 2.69 13.40
C ARG A 219 -3.78 2.75 11.94
N VAL A 220 -2.96 3.74 11.64
CA VAL A 220 -2.21 3.85 10.39
C VAL A 220 -0.73 3.98 10.72
N LEU A 221 0.08 3.05 10.24
CA LEU A 221 1.53 3.02 10.44
C LEU A 221 2.20 3.71 9.25
N VAL A 222 3.01 4.74 9.52
CA VAL A 222 3.68 5.58 8.52
C VAL A 222 5.18 5.72 8.81
N TRP A 223 5.96 6.13 7.81
CA TRP A 223 7.41 6.15 7.91
C TRP A 223 7.97 7.36 8.65
N ASN A 224 7.29 8.50 8.57
CA ASN A 224 7.79 9.77 9.09
C ASN A 224 6.66 10.77 9.33
N GLU A 225 6.99 11.92 9.91
CA GLU A 225 6.05 13.00 10.21
C GLU A 225 5.40 13.60 8.95
N LEU A 226 6.11 13.63 7.81
CA LEU A 226 5.52 14.09 6.56
C LEU A 226 4.35 13.19 6.14
N GLN A 227 4.53 11.87 6.19
CA GLN A 227 3.44 10.94 5.93
C GLN A 227 2.34 11.00 6.99
N ARG A 228 2.65 11.40 8.24
CA ARG A 228 1.62 11.65 9.25
C ARG A 228 0.74 12.84 8.86
N GLU A 229 1.34 13.94 8.41
CA GLU A 229 0.60 15.09 7.89
C GLU A 229 -0.23 14.74 6.66
N GLU A 230 0.31 13.93 5.74
CA GLU A 230 -0.41 13.44 4.58
C GLU A 230 -1.61 12.55 4.96
N ALA A 231 -1.44 11.65 5.93
CA ALA A 231 -2.52 10.79 6.42
C ALA A 231 -3.65 11.62 7.04
N VAL A 232 -3.32 12.63 7.86
CA VAL A 232 -4.31 13.51 8.46
C VAL A 232 -5.02 14.36 7.42
N ARG A 233 -4.25 15.10 6.61
CA ARG A 233 -4.78 16.10 5.67
C ARG A 233 -5.47 15.47 4.47
N MET A 234 -4.88 14.43 3.88
CA MET A 234 -5.35 13.86 2.61
C MET A 234 -6.19 12.60 2.80
N HIS A 235 -6.09 11.91 3.93
CA HIS A 235 -6.86 10.67 4.18
C HIS A 235 -7.93 10.83 5.25
N ASP A 236 -8.04 12.00 5.90
CA ASP A 236 -8.95 12.27 7.01
C ASP A 236 -8.73 11.31 8.18
N ILE A 237 -7.50 10.82 8.38
CA ILE A 237 -7.16 9.96 9.51
C ILE A 237 -7.01 10.84 10.76
N PRO A 238 -7.63 10.51 11.90
CA PRO A 238 -7.38 11.20 13.16
C PRO A 238 -5.89 11.17 13.53
N ALA A 239 -5.36 12.29 13.99
CA ALA A 239 -3.93 12.47 14.22
C ALA A 239 -3.37 11.53 15.31
N GLU A 240 -4.23 11.12 16.24
CA GLU A 240 -4.00 10.16 17.31
C GLU A 240 -4.02 8.69 16.82
N SER A 241 -4.59 8.43 15.65
CA SER A 241 -4.62 7.11 15.02
C SER A 241 -3.38 6.86 14.15
N VAL A 242 -2.56 7.88 13.89
CA VAL A 242 -1.35 7.75 13.08
C VAL A 242 -0.13 7.49 13.96
N VAL A 243 0.61 6.43 13.64
CA VAL A 243 1.82 6.02 14.35
C VAL A 243 2.99 6.09 13.39
N VAL A 244 4.02 6.87 13.74
CA VAL A 244 5.27 6.93 12.98
C VAL A 244 6.17 5.80 13.44
N THR A 245 6.43 4.83 12.56
CA THR A 245 7.21 3.61 12.85
C THR A 245 8.55 3.55 12.13
N GLY A 246 8.81 4.44 11.17
CA GLY A 246 9.96 4.32 10.27
C GLY A 246 9.66 3.47 9.04
N ALA A 247 10.63 3.41 8.13
CA ALA A 247 10.53 2.72 6.86
C ALA A 247 11.10 1.31 6.96
N GLN A 248 10.31 0.38 7.50
CA GLN A 248 10.72 -0.96 7.93
C GLN A 248 11.38 -1.80 6.82
N CYS A 249 11.05 -1.55 5.55
CA CYS A 249 11.66 -2.24 4.41
C CYS A 249 13.15 -1.91 4.21
N PHE A 250 13.64 -0.88 4.90
CA PHE A 250 15.03 -0.46 4.89
C PHE A 250 15.82 -0.89 6.14
N ASP A 251 15.19 -1.53 7.12
CA ASP A 251 15.84 -1.86 8.40
C ASP A 251 17.12 -2.70 8.21
N ARG A 252 17.07 -3.67 7.29
CA ARG A 252 18.22 -4.49 6.89
C ARG A 252 19.45 -3.71 6.43
N TRP A 253 19.30 -2.48 5.92
CA TRP A 253 20.44 -1.67 5.46
C TRP A 253 21.27 -1.10 6.61
N PHE A 254 20.68 -0.92 7.80
CA PHE A 254 21.44 -0.43 8.96
C PHE A 254 22.46 -1.45 9.47
N GLY A 255 22.22 -2.74 9.28
CA GLY A 255 23.15 -3.82 9.57
C GLY A 255 23.98 -4.28 8.37
N TRP A 256 23.77 -3.71 7.18
CA TRP A 256 24.41 -4.17 5.96
C TRP A 256 25.85 -3.66 5.86
N VAL A 257 26.78 -4.58 5.66
CA VAL A 257 28.19 -4.27 5.42
C VAL A 257 28.46 -4.36 3.92
N ALA A 258 28.84 -3.24 3.32
CA ALA A 258 29.22 -3.21 1.91
C ALA A 258 30.54 -3.97 1.69
N GLY A 259 30.59 -4.78 0.64
CA GLY A 259 31.85 -5.36 0.15
C GLY A 259 32.78 -4.30 -0.43
N SER A 260 34.00 -4.70 -0.77
CA SER A 260 34.99 -3.81 -1.37
C SER A 260 34.56 -3.35 -2.79
N ARG A 261 35.07 -2.20 -3.21
CA ARG A 261 34.92 -1.70 -4.59
C ARG A 261 35.39 -2.74 -5.61
N ALA A 262 36.53 -3.38 -5.36
CA ALA A 262 37.10 -4.40 -6.24
C ALA A 262 36.16 -5.60 -6.40
N GLU A 263 35.59 -6.11 -5.31
CA GLU A 263 34.62 -7.20 -5.36
C GLU A 263 33.35 -6.85 -6.12
N PHE A 264 32.82 -5.63 -5.93
CA PHE A 264 31.68 -5.15 -6.70
C PHE A 264 32.02 -5.05 -8.19
N CYS A 265 33.10 -4.35 -8.52
CA CYS A 265 33.54 -4.12 -9.89
C CYS A 265 33.79 -5.45 -10.64
N ASN A 266 34.52 -6.39 -10.04
CA ASN A 266 34.77 -7.71 -10.62
C ASN A 266 33.48 -8.49 -10.89
N ARG A 267 32.48 -8.39 -10.00
CA ARG A 267 31.20 -9.08 -10.15
C ARG A 267 30.35 -8.53 -11.29
N VAL A 268 30.42 -7.22 -11.56
CA VAL A 268 29.61 -6.56 -12.60
C VAL A 268 30.38 -6.25 -13.88
N GLY A 269 31.64 -6.69 -13.99
CA GLY A 269 32.48 -6.48 -15.17
C GLY A 269 32.97 -5.03 -15.35
N LEU A 270 33.14 -4.30 -14.25
CA LEU A 270 33.71 -2.95 -14.23
C LEU A 270 35.19 -2.99 -13.82
N ASP A 271 35.96 -2.01 -14.29
CA ASP A 271 37.34 -1.78 -13.87
C ASP A 271 37.36 -1.06 -12.51
N PRO A 272 37.96 -1.64 -11.46
CA PRO A 272 37.99 -1.02 -10.13
C PRO A 272 38.81 0.28 -10.09
N ASP A 273 39.77 0.48 -11.00
CA ASP A 273 40.65 1.64 -11.03
C ASP A 273 40.07 2.81 -11.84
N ARG A 274 38.89 2.62 -12.46
CA ARG A 274 38.21 3.65 -13.25
C ARG A 274 36.94 4.14 -12.56
N PRO A 275 36.61 5.44 -12.64
CA PRO A 275 35.31 5.93 -12.20
C PRO A 275 34.19 5.31 -13.04
N PHE A 276 33.05 5.06 -12.41
CA PHE A 276 31.83 4.61 -13.10
C PHE A 276 30.63 5.44 -12.62
N LEU A 277 29.63 5.57 -13.49
CA LEU A 277 28.40 6.28 -13.21
C LEU A 277 27.28 5.26 -12.94
N LEU A 278 26.61 5.42 -11.81
CA LEU A 278 25.38 4.68 -11.50
C LEU A 278 24.18 5.55 -11.89
N TYR A 279 23.34 5.02 -12.77
CA TYR A 279 22.05 5.61 -13.10
C TYR A 279 20.94 4.69 -12.61
N THR A 280 20.10 5.19 -11.72
CA THR A 280 18.94 4.46 -11.20
C THR A 280 17.68 4.90 -11.93
N CYS A 281 17.13 4.01 -12.74
CA CYS A 281 15.94 4.22 -13.54
C CYS A 281 14.67 4.38 -12.68
N GLY A 282 13.72 5.18 -13.16
CA GLY A 282 12.43 5.42 -12.52
C GLY A 282 11.28 4.71 -13.22
N SER A 283 10.44 3.96 -12.49
CA SER A 283 9.33 3.18 -13.10
C SER A 283 8.13 4.00 -13.60
N LEU A 284 8.20 5.33 -13.66
CA LEU A 284 7.01 6.21 -13.70
C LEU A 284 6.75 6.92 -15.03
N ALA A 285 7.68 6.90 -15.99
CA ALA A 285 7.46 7.50 -17.30
C ALA A 285 7.10 6.42 -18.33
N ARG A 286 5.80 6.18 -18.57
CA ARG A 286 5.33 5.31 -19.67
C ARG A 286 5.65 5.86 -21.07
N ASN A 287 6.16 7.09 -21.17
CA ASN A 287 6.19 7.87 -22.41
C ASN A 287 7.60 8.21 -22.91
N GLU A 288 8.66 7.79 -22.22
CA GLU A 288 10.03 7.98 -22.70
C GLU A 288 10.71 6.61 -22.70
N ASP A 289 11.31 6.22 -23.83
CA ASP A 289 12.19 5.06 -23.90
C ASP A 289 13.44 5.39 -23.06
N GLU A 290 13.37 5.08 -21.77
CA GLU A 290 14.44 5.33 -20.80
C GLU A 290 15.76 4.71 -21.27
N ALA A 291 15.72 3.60 -22.02
CA ALA A 291 16.91 3.03 -22.63
C ALA A 291 17.48 3.94 -23.73
N ALA A 292 16.64 4.60 -24.53
CA ALA A 292 17.08 5.60 -25.50
C ALA A 292 17.68 6.84 -24.81
N PHE A 293 17.09 7.31 -23.71
CA PHE A 293 17.66 8.38 -22.89
C PHE A 293 19.05 7.99 -22.38
N VAL A 294 19.16 6.83 -21.70
CA VAL A 294 20.44 6.36 -21.14
C VAL A 294 21.51 6.19 -22.22
N ARG A 295 21.16 5.69 -23.41
CA ARG A 295 22.09 5.57 -24.55
C ARG A 295 22.56 6.94 -25.04
N THR A 296 21.64 7.89 -25.18
CA THR A 296 21.95 9.26 -25.62
C THR A 296 22.85 9.97 -24.62
N TRP A 297 22.50 9.89 -23.34
CA TRP A 297 23.27 10.45 -22.24
C TRP A 297 24.67 9.84 -22.14
N ALA A 298 24.78 8.51 -22.24
CA ALA A 298 26.06 7.81 -22.25
C ALA A 298 26.95 8.20 -23.43
N THR A 299 26.36 8.45 -24.60
CA THR A 299 27.10 8.94 -25.79
C THR A 299 27.63 10.35 -25.56
N ALA A 300 26.79 11.25 -25.02
CA ALA A 300 27.18 12.62 -24.73
C ALA A 300 28.33 12.70 -23.72
N ILE A 301 28.26 11.92 -22.63
CA ILE A 301 29.33 11.87 -21.61
C ILE A 301 30.65 11.34 -22.16
N ARG A 302 30.61 10.40 -23.12
CA ARG A 302 31.83 9.86 -23.74
C ARG A 302 32.45 10.81 -24.78
N GLY A 303 31.69 11.79 -25.25
CA GLY A 303 32.13 12.78 -26.24
C GLY A 303 32.60 14.12 -25.65
N SER A 304 32.43 14.33 -24.34
CA SER A 304 32.93 15.48 -23.57
C SER A 304 34.29 15.20 -22.95
#